data_AF-A0A918RYC7-F1
#
_entry.id   AF-A0A918RYC7-F1
#
_cell.length_a   1.000
_cell.length_b   1.000
_cell.length_c   1.000
_cell.angle_alpha   90.00
_cell.angle_beta   90.00
_cell.angle_gamma   90.00
#
_symmetry.space_group_name_H-M   'P 1'
#
loop_
_entity.id
_entity.type
_entity.pdbx_description
1 polymer ?
#
loop_
_entity_poly.entity_id
_entity_poly.type
_entity_poly.pdbx_seq_one_letter_code
_entity_poly.pdbx_strand_id
1 'polypeptide(L)'
;MAVGGIDLADWYFAAEGAADGPHNEEYIRNLFLTGRLDGDTLVWSEGMPQWAPLRLQLPFQNLRASPPPLPPQQPVEGNSPEPAPAALVVEDLRPHSVLKSRGSRAPAMDEPTVSEDERPDGWGEPIFVPAAERRELNKNSPWSRYFARALDLTITSYLAGLGVGYALAYWAPSLYLQLVSQQAQVQNVILLPVALILNGIVTGIFGTTIGKSVMALRFAYLNGHLGLIGQIVRELKVWVQGLAFGIPIVSIFSLVFQYRRATKGLPASYDEGIVLVKQDDIPGWRRASGMLFCALVFVGGIAYSVWPKPVAYSPPNPTSVISMEWTNPVTGKRMMLPAGWTASAQDNGQGATVHVFNNADGTKQAIFGAEDEVADVTDLATYGRALKAGVAGTMTFGDFAQTLTPGVLRADGTFDSEGWRASMLINKVGTTFWRIVSIDTAASGGDVSDPALASALWSTTR
;
A
#
# COMPACT_ATOMS: atom_id res chain seq x y z
N MET A 1 -30.69 -23.66 -32.61
CA MET A 1 -31.40 -22.48 -32.06
C MET A 1 -30.42 -21.78 -31.12
N ALA A 2 -30.29 -20.46 -31.27
CA ALA A 2 -29.19 -19.66 -30.74
C ALA A 2 -29.14 -19.62 -29.20
N VAL A 3 -27.91 -19.60 -28.68
CA VAL A 3 -27.52 -19.31 -27.30
C VAL A 3 -27.64 -17.80 -27.09
N GLY A 4 -28.35 -17.36 -26.05
CA GLY A 4 -28.50 -15.94 -25.70
C GLY A 4 -27.17 -15.37 -25.20
N GLY A 5 -26.61 -14.43 -25.96
CA GLY A 5 -25.41 -13.69 -25.62
C GLY A 5 -25.65 -12.75 -24.44
N ILE A 6 -24.60 -12.55 -23.65
CA ILE A 6 -24.51 -11.49 -22.65
C ILE A 6 -24.39 -10.19 -23.46
N ASP A 7 -25.42 -9.36 -23.48
CA ASP A 7 -25.43 -8.10 -24.23
C ASP A 7 -24.25 -7.21 -23.80
N LEU A 8 -23.28 -7.10 -24.71
CA LEU A 8 -22.31 -6.02 -24.76
C LEU A 8 -23.09 -4.77 -25.15
N ALA A 9 -23.70 -4.07 -24.19
CA ALA A 9 -24.37 -2.83 -24.49
C ALA A 9 -23.34 -1.80 -24.99
N ASP A 10 -23.48 -1.39 -26.24
CA ASP A 10 -22.69 -0.34 -26.87
C ASP A 10 -23.17 1.03 -26.38
N TRP A 11 -22.31 1.75 -25.67
CA TRP A 11 -22.57 3.07 -25.12
C TRP A 11 -21.92 4.17 -25.96
N TYR A 12 -22.63 5.28 -26.09
CA TYR A 12 -22.18 6.51 -26.74
C TYR A 12 -22.26 7.65 -25.73
N PHE A 13 -21.32 8.60 -25.77
CA PHE A 13 -21.37 9.83 -24.98
C PHE A 13 -21.20 11.07 -25.87
N ALA A 14 -21.78 12.20 -25.45
CA ALA A 14 -21.67 13.45 -26.20
C ALA A 14 -20.34 14.15 -25.91
N ALA A 15 -19.53 14.37 -26.93
CA ALA A 15 -18.26 15.10 -26.87
C ALA A 15 -18.18 16.12 -28.02
N GLU A 16 -17.87 17.37 -27.70
CA GLU A 16 -17.65 18.45 -28.69
C GLU A 16 -18.80 18.63 -29.72
N GLY A 17 -20.05 18.32 -29.33
CA GLY A 17 -21.23 18.43 -30.19
C GLY A 17 -21.48 17.23 -31.11
N ALA A 18 -20.71 16.14 -30.98
CA ALA A 18 -20.91 14.88 -31.68
C ALA A 18 -21.06 13.70 -30.69
N ALA A 19 -21.60 12.58 -31.18
CA ALA A 19 -21.65 11.33 -30.44
C ALA A 19 -20.34 10.56 -30.61
N ASP A 20 -19.69 10.21 -29.51
CA ASP A 20 -18.46 9.41 -29.47
C ASP A 20 -18.79 8.00 -28.93
N GLY A 21 -18.56 6.98 -29.77
CA GLY A 21 -18.88 5.58 -29.50
C GLY A 21 -18.95 4.72 -30.79
N PRO A 22 -19.20 3.40 -30.67
CA PRO A 22 -19.59 2.67 -29.47
C PRO A 22 -18.42 2.31 -28.53
N HIS A 23 -18.66 2.37 -27.23
CA HIS A 23 -17.74 1.94 -26.17
C HIS A 23 -18.45 1.01 -25.18
N ASN A 24 -17.71 0.13 -24.50
CA ASN A 24 -18.29 -0.71 -23.46
C ASN A 24 -18.52 0.07 -22.14
N GLU A 25 -19.34 -0.48 -21.25
CA GLU A 25 -19.71 0.18 -19.99
C GLU A 25 -18.49 0.45 -19.07
N GLU A 26 -17.50 -0.45 -19.07
CA GLU A 26 -16.29 -0.31 -18.26
C GLU A 26 -15.43 0.89 -18.69
N TYR A 27 -15.36 1.15 -19.99
CA TYR A 27 -14.64 2.30 -20.56
C TYR A 27 -15.29 3.62 -20.13
N ILE A 28 -16.61 3.74 -20.27
CA ILE A 28 -17.36 4.94 -19.85
C ILE A 28 -17.22 5.17 -18.34
N ARG A 29 -17.23 4.09 -17.53
CA ARG A 29 -17.01 4.15 -16.09
C ARG A 29 -15.62 4.66 -15.72
N ASN A 30 -14.58 4.21 -16.42
CA ASN A 30 -13.21 4.67 -16.19
C ASN A 30 -13.06 6.16 -16.53
N LEU A 31 -13.67 6.63 -17.62
CA LEU A 31 -13.66 8.05 -17.97
C LEU A 31 -14.34 8.92 -16.91
N PHE A 32 -15.42 8.45 -16.31
CA PHE A 32 -16.07 9.14 -15.18
C PHE A 32 -15.19 9.16 -13.93
N LEU A 33 -14.61 8.01 -13.54
CA LEU A 33 -13.75 7.91 -12.35
C LEU A 33 -12.46 8.74 -12.46
N THR A 34 -11.95 8.91 -13.67
CA THR A 34 -10.75 9.71 -13.95
C THR A 34 -11.06 11.20 -14.16
N GLY A 35 -12.34 11.60 -14.03
CA GLY A 35 -12.79 12.99 -14.17
C GLY A 35 -12.76 13.53 -15.59
N ARG A 36 -12.66 12.65 -16.60
CA ARG A 36 -12.71 13.03 -18.02
C ARG A 36 -14.13 13.21 -18.53
N LEU A 37 -15.08 12.50 -17.93
CA LEU A 37 -16.52 12.75 -18.09
C LEU A 37 -17.11 13.16 -16.74
N ASP A 38 -18.07 14.07 -16.78
CA ASP A 38 -18.81 14.50 -15.60
C ASP A 38 -20.18 13.83 -15.50
N GLY A 39 -20.89 14.07 -14.40
CA GLY A 39 -22.20 13.46 -14.17
C GLY A 39 -23.30 14.05 -15.05
N ASP A 40 -23.02 15.17 -15.74
CA ASP A 40 -23.92 15.89 -16.63
C ASP A 40 -23.73 15.51 -18.11
N THR A 41 -22.64 14.81 -18.43
CA THR A 41 -22.35 14.27 -19.76
C THR A 41 -23.50 13.37 -20.21
N LEU A 42 -24.07 13.69 -21.37
CA LEU A 42 -25.16 12.92 -21.96
C LEU A 42 -24.61 11.63 -22.55
N VAL A 43 -25.23 10.51 -22.18
CA VAL A 43 -24.94 9.19 -22.72
C VAL A 43 -26.19 8.54 -23.29
N TRP A 44 -25.99 7.62 -24.22
CA TRP A 44 -27.05 6.85 -24.85
C TRP A 44 -26.56 5.44 -25.14
N SER A 45 -27.41 4.45 -24.93
CA SER A 45 -27.18 3.06 -25.35
C SER A 45 -28.39 2.55 -26.12
N GLU A 46 -28.18 1.51 -26.92
CA GLU A 46 -29.28 0.85 -27.64
C GLU A 46 -30.37 0.40 -26.65
N GLY A 47 -31.63 0.76 -26.93
CA GLY A 47 -32.76 0.56 -26.02
C GLY A 47 -33.17 1.80 -25.20
N MET A 48 -32.36 2.87 -25.18
CA MET A 48 -32.76 4.14 -24.54
C MET A 48 -33.64 4.99 -25.47
N PRO A 49 -34.76 5.55 -24.97
CA PRO A 49 -35.65 6.37 -25.80
C PRO A 49 -35.04 7.73 -26.16
N GLN A 50 -34.09 8.23 -25.37
CA GLN A 50 -33.42 9.52 -25.57
C GLN A 50 -32.09 9.55 -24.81
N TRP A 51 -31.20 10.47 -25.19
CA TRP A 51 -29.95 10.75 -24.47
C TRP A 51 -30.24 11.15 -23.02
N ALA A 52 -29.47 10.63 -22.08
CA ALA A 52 -29.68 10.84 -20.66
C ALA A 52 -28.35 11.12 -19.94
N PRO A 53 -28.31 11.99 -18.93
CA PRO A 53 -27.09 12.25 -18.17
C PRO A 53 -26.53 10.99 -17.51
N LEU A 54 -25.21 10.84 -17.54
CA LEU A 54 -24.48 9.66 -17.06
C LEU A 54 -24.83 9.30 -15.61
N ARG A 55 -25.01 10.30 -14.74
CA ARG A 55 -25.38 10.10 -13.33
C ARG A 55 -26.72 9.38 -13.10
N LEU A 56 -27.62 9.38 -14.07
CA LEU A 56 -28.97 8.82 -13.92
C LEU A 56 -29.03 7.34 -14.34
N GLN A 57 -27.96 6.78 -14.90
CA GLN A 57 -27.92 5.39 -15.36
C GLN A 57 -27.38 4.47 -14.27
N LEU A 58 -28.03 3.31 -14.04
CA LEU A 58 -27.50 2.23 -13.20
C LEU A 58 -26.40 1.56 -14.00
N PRO A 59 -25.13 1.79 -13.64
CA PRO A 59 -24.52 1.57 -12.30
C PRO A 59 -23.98 2.84 -11.61
N PHE A 60 -24.22 4.03 -12.15
CA PHE A 60 -23.66 5.31 -11.70
C PHE A 60 -24.51 6.04 -10.66
N GLN A 61 -25.71 5.52 -10.32
CA GLN A 61 -26.62 6.13 -9.36
C GLN A 61 -26.09 6.18 -7.91
N ASN A 62 -25.04 5.40 -7.57
CA ASN A 62 -24.47 5.33 -6.22
C ASN A 62 -23.38 6.36 -5.91
N LEU A 63 -23.16 7.36 -6.77
CA LEU A 63 -22.15 8.39 -6.56
C LEU A 63 -22.80 9.77 -6.38
N ARG A 64 -23.38 10.04 -5.20
CA ARG A 64 -23.73 11.41 -4.79
C ARG A 64 -23.53 11.70 -3.31
N ALA A 65 -22.69 12.70 -3.04
CA ALA A 65 -23.04 13.79 -2.13
C ALA A 65 -22.45 15.11 -2.70
N SER A 66 -23.30 16.11 -2.92
CA SER A 66 -22.95 17.50 -3.26
C SER A 66 -23.09 18.41 -2.03
N PRO A 67 -22.36 19.53 -1.91
CA PRO A 67 -22.76 20.66 -1.06
C PRO A 67 -23.69 21.67 -1.80
N PRO A 68 -24.43 22.55 -1.08
CA PRO A 68 -25.61 23.34 -1.56
C PRO A 68 -25.28 24.74 -2.18
N PRO A 69 -26.28 25.50 -2.72
CA PRO A 69 -26.14 26.38 -3.89
C PRO A 69 -26.20 27.92 -3.63
N LEU A 70 -25.91 28.74 -4.67
CA LEU A 70 -26.54 30.06 -4.90
C LEU A 70 -26.96 30.21 -6.39
N PRO A 71 -28.12 30.84 -6.69
CA PRO A 71 -28.75 30.92 -8.03
C PRO A 71 -28.48 32.28 -8.75
N PRO A 72 -29.16 32.59 -9.87
CA PRO A 72 -28.91 32.22 -11.26
C PRO A 72 -28.34 33.39 -12.10
N GLN A 73 -27.53 33.10 -13.13
CA GLN A 73 -27.23 34.09 -14.19
C GLN A 73 -28.25 33.96 -15.33
N GLN A 74 -28.92 35.06 -15.65
CA GLN A 74 -29.69 35.24 -16.89
C GLN A 74 -28.88 36.07 -17.92
N PRO A 75 -29.23 35.98 -19.22
CA PRO A 75 -28.31 36.18 -20.33
C PRO A 75 -27.97 37.63 -20.65
N VAL A 76 -26.85 37.78 -21.37
CA VAL A 76 -26.28 39.01 -21.91
C VAL A 76 -27.20 39.66 -22.93
N GLU A 77 -27.45 40.96 -22.79
CA GLU A 77 -27.90 41.84 -23.87
C GLU A 77 -27.04 43.11 -23.85
N GLY A 78 -26.49 43.47 -25.02
CA GLY A 78 -25.40 44.43 -25.14
C GLY A 78 -25.82 45.90 -25.21
N ASN A 79 -24.90 46.77 -24.80
CA ASN A 79 -24.44 47.90 -25.61
C ASN A 79 -23.23 48.59 -24.95
N SER A 80 -22.18 48.80 -25.74
CA SER A 80 -21.00 49.65 -25.48
C SER A 80 -21.40 51.15 -25.34
N PRO A 81 -20.49 52.10 -25.00
CA PRO A 81 -19.05 51.99 -24.74
C PRO A 81 -18.56 52.67 -23.42
N GLU A 82 -17.27 52.46 -23.16
CA GLU A 82 -16.34 53.16 -22.25
C GLU A 82 -16.68 54.64 -21.87
N PRO A 83 -16.30 55.09 -20.66
CA PRO A 83 -15.00 55.78 -20.56
C PRO A 83 -14.15 55.41 -19.34
N ALA A 84 -12.86 55.73 -19.45
CA ALA A 84 -11.75 55.53 -18.52
C ALA A 84 -11.86 56.31 -17.18
N PRO A 85 -10.91 56.13 -16.22
CA PRO A 85 -11.18 56.01 -14.79
C PRO A 85 -11.15 57.33 -14.01
N ALA A 86 -11.89 57.37 -12.89
CA ALA A 86 -11.77 58.42 -11.87
C ALA A 86 -11.13 57.87 -10.59
N ALA A 87 -10.13 58.62 -10.13
CA ALA A 87 -9.25 58.39 -9.01
C ALA A 87 -9.96 58.14 -7.66
N LEU A 88 -9.35 57.29 -6.84
CA LEU A 88 -9.41 57.40 -5.38
C LEU A 88 -7.99 57.43 -4.81
N VAL A 89 -7.57 58.68 -4.59
CA VAL A 89 -6.70 59.22 -3.55
C VAL A 89 -6.06 58.20 -2.60
N VAL A 90 -4.74 58.10 -2.70
CA VAL A 90 -3.85 57.57 -1.67
C VAL A 90 -3.51 58.73 -0.73
N GLU A 91 -4.03 58.69 0.49
CA GLU A 91 -3.67 59.65 1.53
C GLU A 91 -2.32 59.25 2.16
N ASP A 92 -1.36 60.15 1.99
CA ASP A 92 -0.17 60.48 2.77
C ASP A 92 0.29 59.55 3.91
N LEU A 93 1.61 59.28 3.92
CA LEU A 93 2.54 59.98 4.82
C LEU A 93 3.96 59.37 4.75
N ARG A 94 4.87 60.10 4.11
CA ARG A 94 6.29 60.27 4.49
C ARG A 94 6.66 61.72 4.12
N PRO A 95 7.73 62.35 4.63
CA PRO A 95 8.70 61.93 5.65
C PRO A 95 8.98 63.04 6.71
N HIS A 96 9.52 62.69 7.89
CA HIS A 96 10.38 63.64 8.59
C HIS A 96 11.68 63.00 9.10
N SER A 97 12.69 63.85 8.95
CA SER A 97 14.12 63.67 8.99
C SER A 97 14.70 63.74 10.41
N VAL A 98 15.76 62.96 10.62
CA VAL A 98 17.02 63.35 11.29
C VAL A 98 16.91 63.96 12.69
N LEU A 99 17.28 63.16 13.69
CA LEU A 99 18.16 63.61 14.78
C LEU A 99 19.28 62.59 14.98
N LYS A 100 20.51 63.03 14.71
CA LYS A 100 21.74 62.40 15.21
C LYS A 100 21.88 62.76 16.69
N SER A 101 22.05 61.77 17.57
CA SER A 101 22.87 61.94 18.77
C SER A 101 23.49 60.63 19.24
N ARG A 102 24.81 60.67 19.34
CA ARG A 102 25.77 59.77 19.99
C ARG A 102 25.24 58.93 21.15
N GLY A 103 25.68 57.67 21.14
CA GLY A 103 26.33 57.04 22.30
C GLY A 103 25.43 56.50 23.39
N SER A 104 25.11 55.21 23.32
CA SER A 104 25.18 54.30 24.47
C SER A 104 25.05 52.85 24.00
N ARG A 105 26.07 52.06 24.30
CA ARG A 105 26.14 50.61 24.15
C ARG A 105 25.18 50.00 25.17
N ALA A 106 24.12 49.35 24.71
CA ALA A 106 23.30 48.47 25.56
C ALA A 106 23.89 47.05 25.52
N PRO A 107 23.87 46.32 26.64
CA PRO A 107 24.66 45.11 26.84
C PRO A 107 24.09 43.92 26.06
N ALA A 108 25.00 43.03 25.64
CA ALA A 108 24.65 41.73 25.10
C ALA A 108 23.88 40.95 26.17
N MET A 109 22.73 40.38 25.78
CA MET A 109 22.08 39.34 26.57
C MET A 109 22.95 38.09 26.45
N ASP A 110 23.57 37.70 27.56
CA ASP A 110 24.41 36.52 27.65
C ASP A 110 23.63 35.27 27.19
N GLU A 111 24.18 34.59 26.20
CA GLU A 111 23.83 33.20 25.89
C GLU A 111 23.97 32.37 27.18
N PRO A 112 23.08 31.38 27.42
CA PRO A 112 23.26 30.48 28.55
C PRO A 112 24.59 29.74 28.36
N THR A 113 25.60 30.14 29.13
CA THR A 113 26.88 29.45 29.25
C THR A 113 26.61 28.10 29.91
N VAL A 114 26.47 27.07 29.08
CA VAL A 114 26.64 25.68 29.52
C VAL A 114 28.07 25.59 30.05
N SER A 115 28.22 25.31 31.34
CA SER A 115 29.52 25.11 31.99
C SER A 115 30.35 24.07 31.24
N GLU A 116 31.60 24.41 30.93
CA GLU A 116 32.54 23.57 30.17
C GLU A 116 32.86 22.23 30.84
N ASP A 117 32.51 22.06 32.12
CA ASP A 117 32.83 20.88 32.94
C ASP A 117 31.87 19.67 32.76
N GLU A 118 30.83 19.76 31.93
CA GLU A 118 29.92 18.62 31.65
C GLU A 118 30.17 17.93 30.30
N ARG A 119 31.22 18.29 29.56
CA ARG A 119 31.57 17.59 28.31
C ARG A 119 32.31 16.29 28.62
N PRO A 120 31.83 15.12 28.14
CA PRO A 120 32.60 13.89 28.19
C PRO A 120 33.92 14.09 27.43
N ASP A 121 34.99 14.03 28.19
CA ASP A 121 36.40 14.08 27.83
C ASP A 121 36.71 13.04 26.76
N GLY A 122 36.75 13.51 25.50
CA GLY A 122 36.96 12.67 24.32
C GLY A 122 36.64 13.37 22.99
N TRP A 123 35.91 14.49 23.03
CA TRP A 123 35.63 15.32 21.85
C TRP A 123 36.59 16.51 21.82
N GLY A 124 37.68 16.40 21.05
CA GLY A 124 38.56 17.54 20.78
C GLY A 124 37.79 18.74 20.21
N GLU A 125 38.34 19.94 20.38
CA GLU A 125 37.68 21.18 19.93
C GLU A 125 37.23 21.07 18.47
N PRO A 126 35.96 21.42 18.15
CA PRO A 126 35.48 21.35 16.79
C PRO A 126 36.30 22.29 15.92
N ILE A 127 37.01 21.75 14.92
CA ILE A 127 37.72 22.57 13.93
C ILE A 127 36.70 23.46 13.23
N PHE A 128 36.75 24.77 13.51
CA PHE A 128 35.87 25.74 12.87
C PHE A 128 36.29 25.93 11.41
N VAL A 129 35.69 25.18 10.50
CA VAL A 129 35.85 25.41 9.05
C VAL A 129 35.06 26.67 8.66
N PRO A 130 35.67 27.74 8.11
CA PRO A 130 34.96 28.96 7.75
C PRO A 130 33.76 28.72 6.83
N ALA A 131 32.73 29.57 6.92
CA ALA A 131 31.48 29.39 6.17
C ALA A 131 31.68 29.35 4.64
N ALA A 132 32.63 30.11 4.11
CA ALA A 132 32.97 30.11 2.68
C ALA A 132 33.59 28.78 2.23
N GLU A 133 34.51 28.24 3.03
CA GLU A 133 35.13 26.94 2.78
C GLU A 133 34.10 25.81 2.92
N ARG A 134 33.22 25.85 3.93
CA ARG A 134 32.08 24.91 4.03
C ARG A 134 31.16 24.94 2.81
N ARG A 135 30.96 26.11 2.20
CA ARG A 135 30.11 26.30 1.02
C ARG A 135 30.74 25.70 -0.24
N GLU A 136 32.06 25.85 -0.40
CA GLU A 136 32.83 25.21 -1.47
C GLU A 136 32.95 23.69 -1.26
N LEU A 137 33.07 23.21 -0.02
CA LEU A 137 33.12 21.78 0.28
C LEU A 137 31.75 21.07 0.13
N ASN A 138 30.65 21.80 0.30
CA ASN A 138 29.28 21.33 0.12
C ASN A 138 28.70 21.65 -1.27
N LYS A 139 29.55 21.91 -2.28
CA LYS A 139 29.10 22.32 -3.62
C LYS A 139 28.08 21.33 -4.20
N ASN A 140 26.84 21.81 -4.28
CA ASN A 140 25.69 21.31 -5.04
C ASN A 140 25.62 19.80 -5.33
N SER A 141 25.27 19.02 -4.29
CA SER A 141 24.86 17.63 -4.47
C SER A 141 23.66 17.08 -3.69
N PRO A 142 22.58 17.86 -3.39
CA PRO A 142 21.41 17.31 -2.70
C PRO A 142 20.88 16.02 -3.33
N TRP A 143 20.76 16.01 -4.66
CA TRP A 143 20.29 14.85 -5.41
C TRP A 143 21.28 13.68 -5.36
N SER A 144 22.59 13.93 -5.46
CA SER A 144 23.58 12.83 -5.36
C SER A 144 23.53 12.18 -4.00
N ARG A 145 23.37 12.98 -2.93
CA ARG A 145 23.21 12.48 -1.57
C ARG A 145 21.93 11.67 -1.41
N TYR A 146 20.83 12.17 -1.96
CA TYR A 146 19.54 11.47 -1.94
C TYR A 146 19.62 10.11 -2.64
N PHE A 147 20.13 10.05 -3.88
CA PHE A 147 20.20 8.79 -4.63
C PHE A 147 21.20 7.81 -4.03
N ALA A 148 22.35 8.27 -3.56
CA ALA A 148 23.29 7.44 -2.80
C ALA A 148 22.61 6.81 -1.58
N ARG A 149 21.85 7.62 -0.83
CA ARG A 149 21.15 7.17 0.36
C ARG A 149 20.01 6.20 0.02
N ALA A 150 19.24 6.47 -1.03
CA ALA A 150 18.18 5.58 -1.48
C ALA A 150 18.75 4.20 -1.83
N LEU A 151 19.86 4.16 -2.58
CA LEU A 151 20.52 2.90 -2.92
C LEU A 151 21.04 2.17 -1.67
N ASP A 152 21.71 2.87 -0.76
CA ASP A 152 22.20 2.29 0.50
C ASP A 152 21.07 1.69 1.33
N LEU A 153 19.96 2.42 1.49
CA LEU A 153 18.79 1.96 2.22
C LEU A 153 18.11 0.78 1.54
N THR A 154 17.97 0.78 0.21
CA THR A 154 17.40 -0.36 -0.52
C THR A 154 18.22 -1.63 -0.28
N ILE A 155 19.54 -1.57 -0.49
CA ILE A 155 20.43 -2.73 -0.31
C ILE A 155 20.40 -3.21 1.14
N THR A 156 20.59 -2.30 2.10
CA THR A 156 20.66 -2.67 3.52
C THR A 156 19.31 -3.13 4.08
N SER A 157 18.18 -2.66 3.53
CA SER A 157 16.85 -3.16 3.92
C SER A 157 16.61 -4.58 3.45
N TYR A 158 17.04 -4.93 2.22
CA TYR A 158 16.96 -6.33 1.76
C TYR A 158 17.86 -7.26 2.58
N LEU A 159 19.09 -6.81 2.91
CA LEU A 159 19.99 -7.58 3.77
C LEU A 159 19.44 -7.73 5.20
N ALA A 160 18.85 -6.66 5.75
CA ALA A 160 18.17 -6.71 7.06
C ALA A 160 17.00 -7.69 7.03
N GLY A 161 16.15 -7.63 6.01
CA GLY A 161 15.01 -8.53 5.84
C GLY A 161 15.43 -9.99 5.71
N LEU A 162 16.48 -10.28 4.94
CA LEU A 162 17.04 -11.62 4.81
C LEU A 162 17.58 -12.12 6.15
N GLY A 163 18.43 -11.34 6.81
CA GLY A 163 19.06 -11.73 8.08
C GLY A 163 18.06 -11.93 9.21
N VAL A 164 17.17 -10.96 9.42
CA VAL A 164 16.10 -11.03 10.43
C VAL A 164 15.11 -12.13 10.08
N GLY A 165 14.70 -12.24 8.81
CA GLY A 165 13.79 -13.27 8.34
C GLY A 165 14.32 -14.68 8.59
N TYR A 166 15.58 -14.94 8.24
CA TYR A 166 16.22 -16.23 8.49
C TYR A 166 16.32 -16.53 9.99
N ALA A 167 16.76 -15.56 10.81
CA ALA A 167 16.87 -15.73 12.25
C ALA A 167 15.50 -16.02 12.90
N LEU A 168 14.45 -15.28 12.54
CA LEU A 168 13.11 -15.50 13.06
C LEU A 168 12.53 -16.83 12.56
N ALA A 169 12.73 -17.19 11.29
CA ALA A 169 12.26 -18.47 10.77
C ALA A 169 12.84 -19.66 11.54
N TYR A 170 14.09 -19.54 12.02
CA TYR A 170 14.74 -20.58 12.81
C TYR A 170 14.36 -20.55 14.31
N TRP A 171 14.38 -19.38 14.94
CA TRP A 171 14.24 -19.24 16.41
C TRP A 171 12.82 -18.91 16.88
N ALA A 172 12.00 -18.27 16.04
CA ALA A 172 10.65 -17.82 16.39
C ALA A 172 9.71 -17.84 15.16
N PRO A 173 9.31 -19.04 14.67
CA PRO A 173 8.54 -19.17 13.43
C PRO A 173 7.20 -18.40 13.42
N SER A 174 6.54 -18.27 14.57
CA SER A 174 5.31 -17.49 14.72
C SER A 174 5.54 -16.00 14.47
N LEU A 175 6.62 -15.42 15.00
CA LEU A 175 6.99 -14.03 14.76
C LEU A 175 7.43 -13.80 13.31
N TYR A 176 8.11 -14.78 12.70
CA TYR A 176 8.44 -14.73 11.27
C TYR A 176 7.17 -14.63 10.41
N LEU A 177 6.18 -15.50 10.66
CA LEU A 177 4.92 -15.48 9.92
C LEU A 177 4.15 -14.18 10.15
N GLN A 178 4.13 -13.65 11.37
CA GLN A 178 3.53 -12.34 11.67
C GLN A 178 4.22 -11.18 10.94
N LEU A 179 5.55 -11.20 10.83
CA LEU A 179 6.31 -10.19 10.10
C LEU A 179 6.03 -10.27 8.60
N VAL A 180 6.12 -11.47 8.01
CA VAL A 180 5.96 -11.68 6.56
C VAL A 180 4.51 -11.48 6.10
N SER A 181 3.52 -11.63 6.98
CA SER A 181 2.11 -11.35 6.67
C SER A 181 1.75 -9.86 6.71
N GLN A 182 2.61 -8.99 7.26
CA GLN A 182 2.36 -7.54 7.22
C GLN A 182 2.45 -6.98 5.79
N GLN A 183 1.83 -5.82 5.57
CA GLN A 183 2.04 -5.05 4.34
C GLN A 183 3.51 -4.66 4.17
N ALA A 184 3.99 -4.62 2.93
CA ALA A 184 5.41 -4.35 2.62
C ALA A 184 5.91 -3.03 3.23
N GLN A 185 5.06 -2.00 3.29
CA GLN A 185 5.39 -0.69 3.88
C GLN A 185 5.61 -0.80 5.38
N VAL A 186 4.78 -1.59 6.07
CA VAL A 186 4.90 -1.83 7.52
C VAL A 186 6.18 -2.62 7.82
N GLN A 187 6.46 -3.66 7.03
CA GLN A 187 7.71 -4.42 7.11
C GLN A 187 8.94 -3.52 6.96
N ASN A 188 8.93 -2.62 5.97
CA ASN A 188 10.02 -1.68 5.75
C ASN A 188 10.24 -0.75 6.94
N VAL A 189 9.19 -0.23 7.57
CA VAL A 189 9.31 0.62 8.77
C VAL A 189 9.88 -0.18 9.95
N ILE A 190 9.42 -1.41 10.16
CA ILE A 190 9.91 -2.29 11.25
C ILE A 190 11.39 -2.65 11.05
N LEU A 191 11.81 -2.92 9.81
CA LEU A 191 13.18 -3.34 9.50
C LEU A 191 14.16 -2.17 9.30
N LEU A 192 13.66 -0.94 9.11
CA LEU A 192 14.49 0.25 8.88
C LEU A 192 15.57 0.49 9.94
N PRO A 193 15.33 0.34 11.26
CA PRO A 193 16.37 0.53 12.27
C PRO A 193 17.51 -0.45 12.10
N VAL A 194 17.20 -1.71 11.78
CA VAL A 194 18.20 -2.75 11.53
C VAL A 194 19.00 -2.42 10.27
N ALA A 195 18.33 -2.00 9.19
CA ALA A 195 18.97 -1.57 7.95
C ALA A 195 19.96 -0.40 8.19
N LEU A 196 19.58 0.57 9.02
CA LEU A 196 20.42 1.72 9.37
C LEU A 196 21.62 1.34 10.24
N ILE A 197 21.45 0.41 11.18
CA ILE A 197 22.56 -0.16 11.96
C ILE A 197 23.54 -0.89 11.01
N LEU A 198 23.04 -1.72 10.10
CA LEU A 198 23.86 -2.38 9.09
C LEU A 198 24.63 -1.37 8.22
N ASN A 199 23.96 -0.29 7.78
CA ASN A 199 24.61 0.76 7.01
C ASN A 199 25.70 1.49 7.82
N GLY A 200 25.49 1.69 9.13
CA GLY A 200 26.48 2.24 10.06
C GLY A 200 27.68 1.31 10.25
N ILE A 201 27.45 0.00 10.34
CA ILE A 201 28.51 -1.02 10.40
C ILE A 201 29.33 -1.01 9.12
N VAL A 202 28.68 -1.04 7.94
CA VAL A 202 29.34 -0.93 6.63
C VAL A 202 30.20 0.32 6.57
N THR A 203 29.64 1.48 6.96
CA THR A 203 30.38 2.74 6.98
C THR A 203 31.56 2.72 7.95
N GLY A 204 31.40 2.10 9.13
CA GLY A 204 32.46 2.01 10.14
C GLY A 204 33.61 1.10 9.73
N ILE A 205 33.35 0.05 8.96
CA ILE A 205 34.36 -0.89 8.46
C ILE A 205 35.08 -0.33 7.22
N PHE A 206 34.31 0.15 6.24
CA PHE A 206 34.85 0.55 4.93
C PHE A 206 35.14 2.05 4.80
N GLY A 207 34.71 2.87 5.77
CA GLY A 207 34.84 4.33 5.72
C GLY A 207 33.93 5.00 4.68
N THR A 208 33.11 4.24 3.96
CA THR A 208 32.16 4.71 2.93
C THR A 208 31.00 3.73 2.79
N THR A 209 30.01 4.07 1.97
CA THR A 209 28.90 3.18 1.59
C THR A 209 28.91 2.91 0.09
N ILE A 210 28.15 1.90 -0.35
CA ILE A 210 28.07 1.52 -1.76
C ILE A 210 27.50 2.67 -2.59
N GLY A 211 26.38 3.25 -2.17
CA GLY A 211 25.73 4.36 -2.86
C GLY A 211 26.56 5.64 -2.86
N LYS A 212 27.27 5.94 -1.77
CA LYS A 212 28.20 7.09 -1.75
C LYS A 212 29.36 6.88 -2.72
N SER A 213 29.87 5.65 -2.81
CA SER A 213 30.94 5.30 -3.77
C SER A 213 30.46 5.45 -5.22
N VAL A 214 29.26 4.97 -5.55
CA VAL A 214 28.63 5.14 -6.88
C VAL A 214 28.51 6.62 -7.26
N MET A 215 28.16 7.47 -6.30
CA MET A 215 27.97 8.90 -6.51
C MET A 215 29.23 9.75 -6.30
N ALA A 216 30.40 9.11 -6.08
CA ALA A 216 31.66 9.77 -5.76
C ALA A 216 31.56 10.77 -4.59
N LEU A 217 30.84 10.37 -3.54
CA LEU A 217 30.72 11.10 -2.29
C LEU A 217 31.73 10.58 -1.29
N ARG A 218 32.43 11.49 -0.61
CA ARG A 218 33.41 11.18 0.43
C ARG A 218 33.08 11.91 1.71
N PHE A 219 33.41 11.27 2.82
CA PHE A 219 33.34 11.91 4.12
C PHE A 219 34.59 12.73 4.37
N ALA A 220 34.38 13.95 4.83
CA ALA A 220 35.39 14.81 5.42
C ALA A 220 34.99 15.04 6.88
N TYR A 221 35.61 14.26 7.76
CA TYR A 221 35.38 14.35 9.20
C TYR A 221 36.03 15.62 9.76
N LEU A 222 35.33 16.30 10.66
CA LEU A 222 35.83 17.51 11.30
C LEU A 222 36.88 17.19 12.38
N ASN A 223 36.76 16.03 13.04
CA ASN A 223 37.59 15.62 14.17
C ASN A 223 38.40 14.32 13.90
N GLY A 224 38.87 14.11 12.66
CA GLY A 224 39.68 12.93 12.32
C GLY A 224 38.86 11.74 11.79
N HIS A 225 38.56 10.73 12.61
CA HIS A 225 37.74 9.58 12.19
C HIS A 225 36.57 9.35 13.14
N LEU A 226 35.47 8.81 12.62
CA LEU A 226 34.33 8.38 13.43
C LEU A 226 34.35 6.85 13.52
N GLY A 227 34.54 6.31 14.74
CA GLY A 227 34.55 4.86 14.98
C GLY A 227 33.19 4.20 14.72
N LEU A 228 33.15 2.86 14.76
CA LEU A 228 31.96 2.04 14.45
C LEU A 228 30.70 2.51 15.20
N ILE A 229 30.80 2.67 16.51
CA ILE A 229 29.66 3.11 17.35
C ILE A 229 29.21 4.51 16.95
N GLY A 230 30.16 5.42 16.68
CA GLY A 230 29.86 6.77 16.21
C GLY A 230 29.10 6.77 14.88
N GLN A 231 29.45 5.87 13.95
CA GLN A 231 28.75 5.70 12.68
C GLN A 231 27.33 5.17 12.89
N ILE A 232 27.13 4.20 13.76
CA ILE A 232 25.80 3.68 14.09
C ILE A 232 24.93 4.78 14.70
N VAL A 233 25.45 5.53 15.68
CA VAL A 233 24.74 6.66 16.30
C VAL A 233 24.37 7.72 15.27
N ARG A 234 25.30 8.04 14.35
CA ARG A 234 25.05 8.95 13.24
C ARG A 234 23.89 8.45 12.36
N GLU A 235 23.87 7.16 12.02
CA GLU A 235 22.80 6.57 11.20
C GLU A 235 21.44 6.54 11.92
N LEU A 236 21.42 6.37 13.25
CA LEU A 236 20.22 6.54 14.06
C LEU A 236 19.73 8.00 14.10
N LYS A 237 20.65 8.99 14.09
CA LYS A 237 20.25 10.40 13.91
C LYS A 237 19.62 10.63 12.53
N VAL A 238 20.10 9.95 11.49
CA VAL A 238 19.45 10.00 10.16
C VAL A 238 18.04 9.39 10.21
N TRP A 239 17.84 8.30 10.95
CA TRP A 239 16.50 7.71 11.13
C TRP A 239 15.48 8.73 11.63
N VAL A 240 15.86 9.48 12.67
CA VAL A 240 14.96 10.43 13.34
C VAL A 240 14.88 11.75 12.58
N GLN A 241 16.02 12.39 12.30
CA GLN A 241 16.07 13.76 11.75
C GLN A 241 16.07 13.82 10.22
N GLY A 242 16.35 12.71 9.55
CA GLY A 242 16.37 12.61 8.10
C GLY A 242 15.12 11.91 7.55
N LEU A 243 14.74 10.79 8.16
CA LEU A 243 13.65 9.94 7.67
C LEU A 243 12.37 10.02 8.50
N ALA A 244 12.34 10.76 9.62
CA ALA A 244 11.19 10.85 10.52
C ALA A 244 10.61 9.47 10.86
N PHE A 245 11.48 8.58 11.37
CA PHE A 245 11.19 7.17 11.67
C PHE A 245 10.85 6.28 10.47
N GLY A 246 10.91 6.81 9.24
CA GLY A 246 10.50 6.09 8.03
C GLY A 246 9.01 6.23 7.72
N ILE A 247 8.28 7.11 8.41
CA ILE A 247 6.87 7.36 8.16
C ILE A 247 6.75 8.10 6.81
N PRO A 248 6.12 7.53 5.76
CA PRO A 248 6.24 8.03 4.39
C PRO A 248 5.93 9.53 4.23
N ILE A 249 4.76 9.98 4.71
CA ILE A 249 4.32 11.37 4.57
C ILE A 249 5.20 12.32 5.39
N VAL A 250 5.54 11.94 6.63
CA VAL A 250 6.34 12.78 7.54
C VAL A 250 7.79 12.89 7.03
N SER A 251 8.33 11.81 6.47
CA SER A 251 9.68 11.76 5.92
C SER A 251 9.89 12.78 4.79
N ILE A 252 8.86 13.10 4.00
CA ILE A 252 8.95 14.10 2.93
C ILE A 252 9.29 15.47 3.50
N PHE A 253 8.63 15.91 4.58
CA PHE A 253 8.90 17.20 5.20
C PHE A 253 10.33 17.28 5.73
N SER A 254 10.79 16.20 6.36
CA SER A 254 12.17 16.05 6.83
C SER A 254 13.17 16.13 5.66
N LEU A 255 12.93 15.40 4.57
CA LEU A 255 13.78 15.44 3.37
C LEU A 255 13.80 16.81 2.70
N VAL A 256 12.67 17.51 2.62
CA VAL A 256 12.58 18.89 2.11
C VAL A 256 13.39 19.84 2.99
N PHE A 257 13.32 19.68 4.31
CA PHE A 257 14.15 20.45 5.24
C PHE A 257 15.64 20.22 5.00
N GLN A 258 16.08 18.95 4.86
CA GLN A 258 17.48 18.63 4.57
C GLN A 258 17.92 19.15 3.19
N TYR A 259 17.05 19.09 2.18
CA TYR A 259 17.30 19.64 0.84
C TYR A 259 17.54 21.17 0.89
N ARG A 260 16.71 21.89 1.64
CA ARG A 260 16.85 23.35 1.84
C ARG A 260 18.15 23.72 2.57
N ARG A 261 18.62 22.88 3.50
CA ARG A 261 19.92 23.07 4.15
C ARG A 261 21.07 22.82 3.17
N ALA A 262 21.02 21.71 2.44
CA ALA A 262 22.06 21.34 1.49
C ALA A 262 22.22 22.35 0.35
N THR A 263 21.13 22.91 -0.18
CA THR A 263 21.15 23.97 -1.20
C THR A 263 21.74 25.29 -0.69
N LYS A 264 21.69 25.54 0.63
CA LYS A 264 22.38 26.67 1.27
C LYS A 264 23.86 26.39 1.57
N GLY A 265 24.36 25.18 1.27
CA GLY A 265 25.71 24.74 1.60
C GLY A 265 25.90 24.39 3.07
N LEU A 266 24.81 24.23 3.82
CA LEU A 266 24.86 23.80 5.23
C LEU A 266 24.96 22.27 5.32
N PRO A 267 25.61 21.71 6.36
CA PRO A 267 25.52 20.29 6.65
C PRO A 267 24.07 19.88 6.92
N ALA A 268 23.76 18.62 6.63
CA ALA A 268 22.51 18.01 7.09
C ALA A 268 22.46 18.05 8.62
N SER A 269 21.28 18.15 9.22
CA SER A 269 21.17 18.32 10.68
C SER A 269 21.84 17.18 11.47
N TYR A 270 21.79 15.96 10.93
CA TYR A 270 22.40 14.77 11.53
C TYR A 270 23.91 14.65 11.30
N ASP A 271 24.48 15.52 10.45
CA ASP A 271 25.92 15.60 10.15
C ASP A 271 26.58 16.84 10.80
N GLU A 272 25.78 17.74 11.38
CA GLU A 272 26.22 19.01 11.95
C GLU A 272 27.22 18.82 13.09
N GLY A 273 28.39 19.47 12.98
CA GLY A 273 29.48 19.34 13.95
C GLY A 273 30.26 18.02 13.91
N ILE A 274 29.93 17.09 12.99
CA ILE A 274 30.58 15.76 12.92
C ILE A 274 31.27 15.55 11.56
N VAL A 275 30.51 15.69 10.47
CA VAL A 275 30.93 15.25 9.14
C VAL A 275 30.47 16.22 8.06
N LEU A 276 31.33 16.48 7.08
CA LEU A 276 30.95 17.10 5.83
C LEU A 276 31.02 16.07 4.71
N VAL A 277 30.04 16.08 3.80
CA VAL A 277 30.02 15.14 2.66
C VAL A 277 30.48 15.90 1.41
N LYS A 278 31.70 15.64 0.97
CA LYS A 278 32.26 16.21 -0.25
C LYS A 278 31.84 15.38 -1.46
N GLN A 279 31.58 16.02 -2.58
CA GLN A 279 31.43 15.33 -3.88
C GLN A 279 32.72 15.56 -4.67
N ASP A 280 33.33 14.48 -5.18
CA ASP A 280 34.45 14.58 -6.11
C ASP A 280 33.97 15.15 -7.46
N ASP A 281 34.86 15.82 -8.20
CA ASP A 281 34.54 16.31 -9.53
C ASP A 281 34.36 15.15 -10.52
N ILE A 282 33.11 14.98 -10.96
CA ILE A 282 32.71 13.93 -11.89
C ILE A 282 31.95 14.53 -13.07
N PRO A 283 32.13 14.01 -14.30
CA PRO A 283 31.42 14.52 -15.45
C PRO A 283 29.90 14.29 -15.30
N GLY A 284 29.11 15.23 -15.83
CA GLY A 284 27.65 15.25 -15.63
C GLY A 284 26.93 13.98 -16.07
N TRP A 285 27.38 13.35 -17.16
CA TRP A 285 26.80 12.09 -17.64
C TRP A 285 27.02 10.93 -16.67
N ARG A 286 28.20 10.81 -16.05
CA ARG A 286 28.51 9.77 -15.06
C ARG A 286 27.63 9.92 -13.83
N ARG A 287 27.42 11.18 -13.40
CA ARG A 287 26.50 11.52 -12.32
C ARG A 287 25.06 11.14 -12.67
N ALA A 288 24.60 11.49 -13.87
CA ALA A 288 23.26 11.16 -14.34
C ALA A 288 23.03 9.64 -14.44
N SER A 289 24.00 8.90 -14.99
CA SER A 289 23.95 7.43 -15.05
C SER A 289 23.92 6.80 -13.65
N GLY A 290 24.69 7.33 -12.69
CA GLY A 290 24.64 6.87 -11.30
C GLY A 290 23.28 7.11 -10.65
N MET A 291 22.67 8.28 -10.87
CA MET A 291 21.30 8.57 -10.40
C MET A 291 20.27 7.65 -11.04
N LEU A 292 20.36 7.43 -12.35
CA LEU A 292 19.48 6.52 -13.08
C LEU A 292 19.61 5.10 -12.54
N PHE A 293 20.83 4.61 -12.31
CA PHE A 293 21.05 3.29 -11.71
C PHE A 293 20.39 3.19 -10.32
N CYS A 294 20.58 4.18 -9.46
CA CYS A 294 19.94 4.20 -8.14
C CYS A 294 18.41 4.21 -8.25
N ALA A 295 17.85 5.01 -9.17
CA ALA A 295 16.42 5.08 -9.43
C ALA A 295 15.87 3.74 -9.93
N LEU A 296 16.56 3.08 -10.87
CA LEU A 296 16.16 1.78 -11.41
C LEU A 296 16.19 0.69 -10.35
N VAL A 297 17.19 0.67 -9.47
CA VAL A 297 17.24 -0.28 -8.35
C VAL A 297 16.10 -0.04 -7.37
N PHE A 298 15.81 1.21 -7.04
CA PHE A 298 14.71 1.57 -6.15
C PHE A 298 13.33 1.20 -6.75
N VAL A 299 13.09 1.61 -8.01
CA VAL A 299 11.85 1.29 -8.74
C VAL A 299 11.74 -0.21 -8.97
N GLY A 300 12.83 -0.90 -9.31
CA GLY A 300 12.87 -2.35 -9.45
C GLY A 300 12.53 -3.08 -8.16
N GLY A 301 12.98 -2.57 -7.01
CA GLY A 301 12.63 -3.10 -5.70
C GLY A 301 11.14 -2.93 -5.36
N ILE A 302 10.58 -1.74 -5.64
CA ILE A 302 9.14 -1.49 -5.51
C ILE A 302 8.35 -2.38 -6.47
N ALA A 303 8.75 -2.40 -7.74
CA ALA A 303 8.13 -3.22 -8.77
C ALA A 303 8.15 -4.68 -8.36
N TYR A 304 9.27 -5.21 -7.84
CA TYR A 304 9.34 -6.58 -7.31
C TYR A 304 8.39 -6.80 -6.11
N SER A 305 8.24 -5.81 -5.23
CA SER A 305 7.34 -5.91 -4.06
C SER A 305 5.86 -5.92 -4.42
N VAL A 306 5.49 -5.22 -5.51
CA VAL A 306 4.11 -5.11 -6.03
C VAL A 306 3.88 -6.07 -7.20
N TRP A 307 4.95 -6.66 -7.74
CA TRP A 307 4.87 -7.65 -8.82
C TRP A 307 3.96 -8.75 -8.31
N PRO A 308 2.94 -9.15 -9.10
CA PRO A 308 2.11 -10.28 -8.75
C PRO A 308 3.05 -11.45 -8.49
N LYS A 309 3.28 -11.76 -7.21
CA LYS A 309 3.94 -13.00 -6.87
C LYS A 309 3.02 -14.04 -7.49
N PRO A 310 3.52 -14.89 -8.41
CA PRO A 310 2.67 -15.96 -8.92
C PRO A 310 2.06 -16.59 -7.68
N VAL A 311 0.73 -16.49 -7.54
CA VAL A 311 -0.03 -17.23 -6.51
C VAL A 311 0.64 -18.57 -6.54
N ALA A 312 1.30 -18.96 -5.44
CA ALA A 312 2.22 -20.08 -5.42
C ALA A 312 1.61 -21.13 -6.32
N TYR A 313 2.22 -21.31 -7.49
CA TYR A 313 1.70 -22.23 -8.48
C TYR A 313 1.88 -23.56 -7.77
N SER A 314 0.84 -23.97 -7.04
CA SER A 314 0.55 -25.36 -6.80
C SER A 314 0.51 -25.87 -8.21
N PRO A 315 1.54 -26.62 -8.66
CA PRO A 315 1.45 -27.20 -9.97
C PRO A 315 0.09 -27.91 -10.03
N PRO A 316 -0.72 -27.75 -11.09
CA PRO A 316 -1.65 -28.80 -11.42
C PRO A 316 -0.75 -30.03 -11.46
N ASN A 317 -0.94 -30.95 -10.52
CA ASN A 317 -0.19 -32.20 -10.48
C ASN A 317 -0.15 -32.69 -11.93
N PRO A 318 1.02 -32.64 -12.60
CA PRO A 318 1.03 -32.82 -14.03
C PRO A 318 0.70 -34.28 -14.24
N THR A 319 -0.47 -34.53 -14.82
CA THR A 319 -0.86 -35.83 -15.36
C THR A 319 -0.77 -36.98 -14.36
N SER A 320 -1.69 -36.99 -13.39
CA SER A 320 -2.43 -38.20 -13.04
C SER A 320 -3.62 -37.79 -12.18
N VAL A 321 -4.82 -37.82 -12.78
CA VAL A 321 -6.09 -37.75 -12.07
C VAL A 321 -6.22 -39.04 -11.26
N ILE A 322 -5.46 -39.15 -10.18
CA ILE A 322 -5.77 -40.10 -9.13
C ILE A 322 -6.84 -39.37 -8.33
N SER A 323 -8.11 -39.74 -8.53
CA SER A 323 -9.15 -39.40 -7.57
C SER A 323 -8.67 -39.87 -6.21
N MET A 324 -8.23 -38.93 -5.38
CA MET A 324 -7.75 -39.25 -4.05
C MET A 324 -8.94 -39.69 -3.21
N GLU A 325 -8.82 -40.83 -2.55
CA GLU A 325 -9.79 -41.27 -1.56
C GLU A 325 -9.68 -40.35 -0.34
N TRP A 326 -10.78 -39.71 0.03
CA TRP A 326 -10.88 -38.90 1.23
C TRP A 326 -11.79 -39.58 2.24
N THR A 327 -11.37 -39.58 3.51
CA THR A 327 -12.16 -40.13 4.62
C THR A 327 -12.67 -38.97 5.47
N ASN A 328 -13.98 -38.90 5.64
CA ASN A 328 -14.58 -37.95 6.57
C ASN A 328 -14.19 -38.33 8.00
N PRO A 329 -13.46 -37.49 8.74
CA PRO A 329 -12.96 -37.86 10.06
C PRO A 329 -14.06 -37.90 11.13
N VAL A 330 -15.21 -37.28 10.87
CA VAL A 330 -16.35 -37.28 11.79
C VAL A 330 -17.16 -38.57 11.67
N THR A 331 -17.40 -39.06 10.45
CA THR A 331 -18.24 -40.25 10.21
C THR A 331 -17.44 -41.52 9.87
N GLY A 332 -16.16 -41.40 9.54
CA GLY A 332 -15.33 -42.49 9.03
C GLY A 332 -15.68 -42.94 7.60
N LYS A 333 -16.64 -42.30 6.93
CA LYS A 333 -17.06 -42.66 5.57
C LYS A 333 -16.07 -42.15 4.53
N ARG A 334 -15.89 -42.94 3.47
CA ARG A 334 -14.92 -42.69 2.42
C ARG A 334 -15.62 -42.25 1.13
N MET A 335 -15.00 -41.32 0.42
CA MET A 335 -15.44 -40.87 -0.90
C MET A 335 -14.25 -40.69 -1.83
N MET A 336 -14.49 -40.83 -3.13
CA MET A 336 -13.52 -40.42 -4.15
C MET A 336 -13.71 -38.93 -4.43
N LEU A 337 -12.63 -38.16 -4.35
CA LEU A 337 -12.66 -36.76 -4.74
C LEU A 337 -12.94 -36.63 -6.25
N PRO A 338 -13.81 -35.70 -6.67
CA PRO A 338 -14.00 -35.39 -8.07
C PRO A 338 -12.68 -34.98 -8.72
N ALA A 339 -12.55 -35.25 -10.03
CA ALA A 339 -11.34 -34.91 -10.77
C ALA A 339 -11.01 -33.42 -10.63
N GLY A 340 -9.74 -33.13 -10.33
CA GLY A 340 -9.27 -31.76 -10.13
C GLY A 340 -9.43 -31.22 -8.71
N TRP A 341 -9.98 -31.98 -7.75
CA TRP A 341 -10.03 -31.54 -6.36
C TRP A 341 -8.96 -32.21 -5.50
N THR A 342 -8.35 -31.42 -4.61
CA THR A 342 -7.40 -31.89 -3.59
C THR A 342 -7.91 -31.54 -2.21
N ALA A 343 -7.63 -32.37 -1.21
CA ALA A 343 -8.02 -32.12 0.18
C ALA A 343 -6.79 -31.82 1.05
N SER A 344 -6.95 -30.88 1.97
CA SER A 344 -5.97 -30.51 2.98
C SER A 344 -6.66 -30.30 4.32
N ALA A 345 -5.97 -30.61 5.41
CA ALA A 345 -6.41 -30.29 6.76
C ALA A 345 -5.66 -29.04 7.22
N GLN A 346 -6.39 -28.04 7.73
CA GLN A 346 -5.82 -26.82 8.27
C GLN A 346 -6.33 -26.61 9.69
N ASP A 347 -5.47 -26.13 10.58
CA ASP A 347 -5.87 -25.67 11.90
C ASP A 347 -6.44 -24.25 11.76
N ASN A 348 -7.66 -24.01 12.23
CA ASN A 348 -8.29 -22.70 12.17
C ASN A 348 -7.75 -21.70 13.22
N GLY A 349 -6.71 -22.06 13.98
CA GLY A 349 -6.12 -21.21 15.02
C GLY A 349 -6.96 -21.12 16.30
N GLN A 350 -8.11 -21.79 16.34
CA GLN A 350 -8.95 -22.00 17.52
C GLN A 350 -8.92 -23.45 18.00
N GLY A 351 -7.98 -24.26 17.49
CA GLY A 351 -7.80 -25.66 17.88
C GLY A 351 -8.77 -26.63 17.20
N ALA A 352 -9.51 -26.19 16.18
CA ALA A 352 -10.37 -27.06 15.38
C ALA A 352 -9.81 -27.24 13.96
N THR A 353 -9.75 -28.49 13.52
CA THR A 353 -9.34 -28.84 12.17
C THR A 353 -10.47 -28.55 11.19
N VAL A 354 -10.20 -27.68 10.22
CA VAL A 354 -11.07 -27.46 9.06
C VAL A 354 -10.53 -28.20 7.85
N HIS A 355 -11.42 -28.81 7.09
CA HIS A 355 -11.08 -29.55 5.88
C HIS A 355 -11.26 -28.64 4.67
N VAL A 356 -10.14 -28.30 4.04
CA VAL A 356 -10.09 -27.35 2.92
C VAL A 356 -9.82 -28.12 1.64
N PHE A 357 -10.69 -27.93 0.66
CA PHE A 357 -10.63 -28.52 -0.66
C PHE A 357 -10.27 -27.43 -1.67
N ASN A 358 -9.28 -27.69 -2.50
CA ASN A 358 -8.83 -26.74 -3.53
C ASN A 358 -8.98 -27.37 -4.90
N ASN A 359 -9.53 -26.60 -5.84
CA ASN A 359 -9.53 -26.96 -7.25
C ASN A 359 -8.10 -26.87 -7.81
N ALA A 360 -7.77 -27.74 -8.77
CA ALA A 360 -6.47 -27.87 -9.41
C ALA A 360 -6.05 -26.61 -10.17
N ASP A 361 -7.00 -25.78 -10.61
CA ASP A 361 -6.72 -24.48 -11.22
C ASP A 361 -6.53 -23.35 -10.20
N GLY A 362 -6.74 -23.63 -8.90
CA GLY A 362 -6.63 -22.66 -7.81
C GLY A 362 -7.74 -21.61 -7.78
N THR A 363 -8.74 -21.70 -8.66
CA THR A 363 -9.79 -20.67 -8.79
C THR A 363 -10.87 -20.80 -7.73
N LYS A 364 -11.14 -22.04 -7.28
CA LYS A 364 -12.17 -22.36 -6.29
C LYS A 364 -11.60 -23.06 -5.07
N GLN A 365 -12.14 -22.69 -3.92
CA GLN A 365 -11.87 -23.33 -2.64
C GLN A 365 -13.19 -23.66 -1.95
N ALA A 366 -13.25 -24.80 -1.26
CA ALA A 366 -14.38 -25.18 -0.41
C ALA A 366 -13.89 -25.61 0.97
N ILE A 367 -14.57 -25.16 2.01
CA ILE A 367 -14.29 -25.49 3.41
C ILE A 367 -15.44 -26.32 3.93
N PHE A 368 -15.15 -27.54 4.37
CA PHE A 368 -16.12 -28.44 4.95
C PHE A 368 -15.98 -28.49 6.47
N GLY A 369 -17.09 -28.27 7.16
CA GLY A 369 -17.14 -28.25 8.63
C GLY A 369 -18.34 -29.02 9.16
N ALA A 370 -18.16 -29.56 10.37
CA ALA A 370 -19.18 -30.21 11.17
C ALA A 370 -19.21 -29.59 12.56
N GLU A 371 -20.37 -29.59 13.20
CA GLU A 371 -20.56 -29.09 14.55
C GLU A 371 -21.65 -29.90 15.25
N ASP A 372 -21.27 -30.55 16.35
CA ASP A 372 -22.17 -31.38 17.16
C ASP A 372 -22.77 -30.56 18.31
N GLU A 373 -24.02 -30.86 18.65
CA GLU A 373 -24.67 -30.40 19.89
C GLU A 373 -24.54 -28.89 20.16
N VAL A 374 -24.87 -28.08 19.16
CA VAL A 374 -24.93 -26.62 19.31
C VAL A 374 -26.01 -26.27 20.35
N ALA A 375 -25.58 -25.80 21.51
CA ALA A 375 -26.46 -25.46 22.63
C ALA A 375 -27.58 -24.50 22.18
N ASP A 376 -28.81 -24.82 22.58
CA ASP A 376 -30.02 -24.06 22.29
C ASP A 376 -30.37 -23.89 20.79
N VAL A 377 -29.67 -24.59 19.88
CA VAL A 377 -29.94 -24.56 18.44
C VAL A 377 -30.40 -25.93 17.96
N THR A 378 -31.70 -26.06 17.73
CA THR A 378 -32.32 -27.33 17.31
C THR A 378 -32.69 -27.36 15.84
N ASP A 379 -32.91 -26.21 15.20
CA ASP A 379 -33.32 -26.11 13.81
C ASP A 379 -32.22 -25.53 12.91
N LEU A 380 -32.24 -25.94 11.63
CA LEU A 380 -31.22 -25.56 10.64
C LEU A 380 -31.25 -24.08 10.28
N ALA A 381 -32.42 -23.41 10.38
CA ALA A 381 -32.53 -21.99 10.02
C ALA A 381 -31.90 -21.10 11.12
N THR A 382 -32.09 -21.44 12.38
CA THR A 382 -31.43 -20.77 13.51
C THR A 382 -29.92 -21.00 13.47
N TYR A 383 -29.47 -22.22 13.15
CA TYR A 383 -28.05 -22.50 12.89
C TYR A 383 -27.49 -21.61 11.78
N GLY A 384 -28.17 -21.54 10.62
CA GLY A 384 -27.75 -20.72 9.50
C GLY A 384 -27.61 -19.24 9.85
N ARG A 385 -28.55 -18.68 10.63
CA ARG A 385 -28.47 -17.29 11.11
C ARG A 385 -27.27 -17.05 12.02
N ALA A 386 -27.02 -17.96 12.97
CA ALA A 386 -25.87 -17.87 13.87
C ALA A 386 -24.54 -17.98 13.10
N LEU A 387 -24.45 -18.93 12.16
CA LEU A 387 -23.28 -19.11 11.31
C LEU A 387 -22.99 -17.88 10.45
N LYS A 388 -24.02 -17.30 9.81
CA LYS A 388 -23.91 -16.06 9.04
C LYS A 388 -23.42 -14.90 9.90
N ALA A 389 -23.91 -14.75 11.13
CA ALA A 389 -23.44 -13.73 12.06
C ALA A 389 -21.96 -13.96 12.46
N GLY A 390 -21.55 -15.22 12.64
CA GLY A 390 -20.17 -15.58 12.99
C GLY A 390 -19.13 -15.26 11.90
N VAL A 391 -19.53 -15.29 10.63
CA VAL A 391 -18.64 -14.97 9.50
C VAL A 391 -18.77 -13.53 8.98
N ALA A 392 -19.66 -12.72 9.55
CA ALA A 392 -19.96 -11.36 9.08
C ALA A 392 -18.78 -10.37 9.10
N GLY A 393 -17.68 -10.71 9.80
CA GLY A 393 -16.45 -9.92 9.78
C GLY A 393 -15.56 -10.13 8.54
N THR A 394 -15.81 -11.19 7.76
CA THR A 394 -15.01 -11.55 6.58
C THR A 394 -15.84 -11.86 5.34
N MET A 395 -17.11 -12.23 5.51
CA MET A 395 -18.03 -12.59 4.44
C MET A 395 -19.42 -11.99 4.66
N THR A 396 -20.04 -11.56 3.57
CA THR A 396 -21.44 -11.14 3.52
C THR A 396 -22.26 -12.17 2.75
N PHE A 397 -23.36 -12.63 3.34
CA PHE A 397 -24.27 -13.58 2.69
C PHE A 397 -25.70 -13.02 2.60
N GLY A 398 -26.44 -13.46 1.59
CA GLY A 398 -27.89 -13.29 1.48
C GLY A 398 -28.66 -14.18 2.44
N ASP A 399 -29.96 -14.32 2.21
CA ASP A 399 -30.82 -15.22 2.97
C ASP A 399 -30.69 -16.67 2.48
N PHE A 400 -30.92 -17.61 3.39
CA PHE A 400 -30.89 -19.03 3.07
C PHE A 400 -32.16 -19.43 2.28
N ALA A 401 -31.94 -20.07 1.13
CA ALA A 401 -32.97 -20.65 0.29
C ALA A 401 -32.85 -22.18 0.25
N GLN A 402 -33.97 -22.85 0.00
CA GLN A 402 -33.99 -24.30 -0.24
C GLN A 402 -33.26 -24.64 -1.53
N THR A 403 -32.50 -25.73 -1.52
CA THR A 403 -31.87 -26.27 -2.74
C THR A 403 -32.67 -27.44 -3.31
N LEU A 404 -32.26 -27.92 -4.49
CA LEU A 404 -32.78 -29.15 -5.07
C LEU A 404 -32.39 -30.39 -4.25
N THR A 405 -31.40 -30.29 -3.36
CA THR A 405 -30.99 -31.36 -2.46
C THR A 405 -31.82 -31.28 -1.17
N PRO A 406 -32.68 -32.28 -0.87
CA PRO A 406 -33.56 -32.22 0.30
C PRO A 406 -32.78 -32.07 1.61
N GLY A 407 -33.19 -31.11 2.43
CA GLY A 407 -32.56 -30.80 3.73
C GLY A 407 -31.36 -29.86 3.65
N VAL A 408 -30.91 -29.47 2.44
CA VAL A 408 -29.79 -28.55 2.26
C VAL A 408 -30.30 -27.15 1.95
N LEU A 409 -29.87 -26.17 2.75
CA LEU A 409 -30.10 -24.74 2.50
C LEU A 409 -28.86 -24.09 1.90
N ARG A 410 -29.05 -23.09 1.03
CA ARG A 410 -27.99 -22.32 0.38
C ARG A 410 -28.14 -20.83 0.63
N ALA A 411 -27.05 -20.13 0.92
CA ALA A 411 -26.96 -18.68 0.85
C ALA A 411 -25.78 -18.29 -0.05
N ASP A 412 -26.00 -17.35 -0.95
CA ASP A 412 -24.96 -16.78 -1.82
C ASP A 412 -24.51 -15.42 -1.29
N GLY A 413 -23.27 -15.05 -1.57
CA GLY A 413 -22.63 -13.92 -0.94
C GLY A 413 -21.31 -13.51 -1.56
N THR A 414 -20.56 -12.70 -0.81
CA THR A 414 -19.24 -12.19 -1.18
C THR A 414 -18.25 -12.28 -0.03
N PHE A 415 -16.98 -12.45 -0.36
CA PHE A 415 -15.85 -12.35 0.56
C PHE A 415 -15.32 -10.91 0.56
N ASP A 416 -15.49 -10.19 1.67
CA ASP A 416 -15.56 -8.73 1.67
C ASP A 416 -14.23 -8.00 1.41
N SER A 417 -13.09 -8.67 1.61
CA SER A 417 -11.78 -8.05 1.38
C SER A 417 -11.41 -7.90 -0.10
N GLU A 418 -11.97 -8.75 -0.97
CA GLU A 418 -11.58 -8.86 -2.39
C GLU A 418 -12.81 -8.89 -3.34
N GLY A 419 -14.03 -8.89 -2.80
CA GLY A 419 -15.27 -8.94 -3.59
C GLY A 419 -15.53 -10.28 -4.29
N TRP A 420 -14.82 -11.34 -3.89
CA TRP A 420 -14.97 -12.67 -4.49
C TRP A 420 -16.33 -13.27 -4.21
N ARG A 421 -16.87 -14.03 -5.18
CA ARG A 421 -18.15 -14.70 -5.02
C ARG A 421 -18.02 -15.82 -4.01
N ALA A 422 -18.97 -15.91 -3.10
CA ALA A 422 -19.02 -16.95 -2.08
C ALA A 422 -20.39 -17.64 -2.08
N SER A 423 -20.41 -18.91 -1.66
CA SER A 423 -21.65 -19.62 -1.38
C SER A 423 -21.51 -20.46 -0.12
N MET A 424 -22.60 -20.62 0.60
CA MET A 424 -22.68 -21.38 1.83
C MET A 424 -23.82 -22.38 1.72
N LEU A 425 -23.50 -23.66 1.84
CA LEU A 425 -24.47 -24.75 1.93
C LEU A 425 -24.47 -25.31 3.34
N ILE A 426 -25.65 -25.48 3.94
CA ILE A 426 -25.81 -26.05 5.28
C ILE A 426 -26.81 -27.20 5.28
N ASN A 427 -26.58 -28.18 6.14
CA ASN A 427 -27.44 -29.35 6.31
C ASN A 427 -27.44 -29.81 7.78
N LYS A 428 -28.47 -30.52 8.21
CA LYS A 428 -28.51 -31.18 9.51
C LYS A 428 -28.73 -32.68 9.32
N VAL A 429 -27.85 -33.50 9.90
CA VAL A 429 -27.97 -34.96 9.89
C VAL A 429 -27.83 -35.47 11.32
N GLY A 430 -28.89 -36.07 11.86
CA GLY A 430 -28.95 -36.42 13.28
C GLY A 430 -28.87 -35.17 14.17
N THR A 431 -27.88 -35.14 15.07
CA THR A 431 -27.56 -34.01 15.95
C THR A 431 -26.49 -33.09 15.38
N THR A 432 -25.83 -33.48 14.28
CA THR A 432 -24.71 -32.75 13.68
C THR A 432 -25.20 -31.74 12.64
N PHE A 433 -24.69 -30.52 12.73
CA PHE A 433 -24.82 -29.50 11.69
C PHE A 433 -23.60 -29.52 10.80
N TRP A 434 -23.83 -29.52 9.49
CA TRP A 434 -22.79 -29.58 8.48
C TRP A 434 -22.82 -28.33 7.61
N ARG A 435 -21.65 -27.89 7.16
CA ARG A 435 -21.51 -26.73 6.28
C ARG A 435 -20.44 -26.95 5.21
N ILE A 436 -20.71 -26.42 4.01
CA ILE A 436 -19.73 -26.21 2.95
C ILE A 436 -19.72 -24.71 2.66
N VAL A 437 -18.57 -24.06 2.84
CA VAL A 437 -18.37 -22.66 2.46
C VAL A 437 -17.42 -22.64 1.27
N SER A 438 -17.89 -22.13 0.13
CA SER A 438 -17.14 -22.09 -1.12
C SER A 438 -16.84 -20.67 -1.54
N ILE A 439 -15.65 -20.46 -2.12
CA ILE A 439 -15.17 -19.16 -2.61
C ILE A 439 -14.66 -19.35 -4.05
N ASP A 440 -15.04 -18.43 -4.94
CA ASP A 440 -14.54 -18.34 -6.31
C ASP A 440 -13.73 -17.05 -6.48
N THR A 441 -12.42 -17.22 -6.59
CA THR A 441 -11.42 -16.14 -6.65
C THR A 441 -11.19 -15.61 -8.05
N ALA A 442 -11.66 -16.30 -9.09
CA ALA A 442 -11.45 -15.94 -10.49
C ALA A 442 -12.70 -15.40 -11.17
N ALA A 443 -13.82 -15.29 -10.44
CA ALA A 443 -15.15 -15.05 -11.01
C ALA A 443 -15.44 -16.00 -12.18
N SER A 444 -14.96 -17.25 -12.07
CA SER A 444 -15.11 -18.23 -13.13
C SER A 444 -16.59 -18.37 -13.48
N GLY A 445 -16.92 -18.34 -14.77
CA GLY A 445 -18.30 -18.57 -15.19
C GLY A 445 -18.80 -19.91 -14.62
N GLY A 446 -19.87 -19.90 -13.83
CA GLY A 446 -20.42 -21.12 -13.21
C GLY A 446 -20.81 -20.97 -11.75
N ASP A 447 -21.23 -22.09 -11.16
CA ASP A 447 -21.63 -22.19 -9.75
C ASP A 447 -20.41 -22.23 -8.83
N VAL A 448 -20.46 -21.45 -7.75
CA VAL A 448 -19.39 -21.31 -6.75
C VAL A 448 -19.19 -22.60 -5.96
N SER A 449 -20.27 -23.33 -5.63
CA SER A 449 -20.21 -24.49 -4.74
C SER A 449 -19.78 -25.82 -5.36
N ASP A 450 -19.47 -25.87 -6.67
CA ASP A 450 -19.21 -27.09 -7.47
C ASP A 450 -20.13 -28.28 -7.11
N PRO A 451 -21.21 -28.52 -7.87
CA PRO A 451 -22.19 -29.55 -7.54
C PRO A 451 -21.61 -30.96 -7.35
N ALA A 452 -20.53 -31.32 -8.06
CA ALA A 452 -19.92 -32.65 -7.95
C ALA A 452 -19.19 -32.81 -6.62
N LEU A 453 -18.42 -31.79 -6.20
CA LEU A 453 -17.78 -31.80 -4.89
C LEU A 453 -18.80 -31.79 -3.76
N ALA A 454 -19.79 -30.89 -3.83
CA ALA A 454 -20.81 -30.78 -2.81
C ALA A 454 -21.57 -32.10 -2.62
N SER A 455 -22.01 -32.74 -3.70
CA SER A 455 -22.70 -34.04 -3.65
C SER A 455 -21.81 -35.13 -3.04
N ALA A 456 -20.52 -35.15 -3.38
CA ALA A 456 -19.60 -36.14 -2.86
C ALA A 456 -19.37 -35.95 -1.36
N LEU A 457 -19.19 -34.71 -0.88
CA LEU A 457 -19.08 -34.41 0.55
C LEU A 457 -20.35 -34.79 1.31
N TRP A 458 -21.53 -34.45 0.77
CA TRP A 458 -22.81 -34.80 1.40
C TRP A 458 -22.99 -36.32 1.55
N SER A 459 -22.48 -37.12 0.63
CA SER A 459 -22.54 -38.58 0.71
C SER A 459 -21.82 -39.16 1.95
N THR A 460 -20.88 -38.40 2.53
CA THR A 460 -20.13 -38.82 3.71
C THR A 460 -20.79 -38.44 5.04
N THR A 461 -21.88 -37.68 5.03
CA THR A 461 -22.52 -37.14 6.26
C THR A 461 -23.60 -38.03 6.86
N ARG A 462 -24.20 -38.89 6.04
CA ARG A 462 -25.23 -39.86 6.47
C ARG A 462 -24.59 -41.12 6.98
#